data_AF-A0A3D3WX92-F1
#
_entry.id   AF-A0A3D3WX92-F1
#
_cell.length_a   1.000
_cell.length_b   1.000
_cell.length_c   1.000
_cell.angle_alpha   90.00
_cell.angle_beta   90.00
_cell.angle_gamma   90.00
#
_symmetry.space_group_name_H-M   'P 1'
#
loop_
_entity.id
_entity.type
_entity.pdbx_description
1 polymer ?
#
loop_
_entity_poly.entity_id
_entity_poly.type
_entity_poly.pdbx_seq_one_letter_code
_entity_poly.pdbx_strand_id
1 'polypeptide(L)'
;MLRSADCGSLTGENIGEQVTLAGWIGRRRDHGGIIFLDLRDRSGAVQVVFNPETDAHAASIAEEVRPEWVIQVKGTLSKRPEGSENPAMSTGDVELMADEVTVLNRSLTPPFYIDDDAEADESLRLRYRYLDLRRPPMLHNLTVRHKVVKFIRDYLSDRGFLEIETPILIKSTPEGARDFLVPSRMQPGNFYALPQSPQQMKQLLMVSGVERYFQIARC
;
A
#
# COMPACT_ATOMS: atom_id res chain seq x y z
N MET A 1 -21.83 -3.77 -2.24
CA MET A 1 -20.64 -2.88 -2.24
C MET A 1 -19.52 -3.63 -1.52
N LEU A 2 -18.25 -3.58 -1.99
CA LEU A 2 -17.18 -4.41 -1.39
C LEU A 2 -16.76 -3.91 0.01
N ARG A 3 -16.88 -2.61 0.28
CA ARG A 3 -16.52 -1.98 1.55
C ARG A 3 -17.36 -0.72 1.76
N SER A 4 -17.77 -0.43 2.99
CA SER A 4 -18.49 0.80 3.36
C SER A 4 -17.64 1.79 4.16
N ALA A 5 -16.56 1.34 4.80
CA ALA A 5 -15.61 2.17 5.57
C ALA A 5 -14.19 1.57 5.52
N ASP A 6 -13.18 2.39 5.76
CA ASP A 6 -11.79 1.95 5.81
C ASP A 6 -11.47 1.37 7.20
N CYS A 7 -10.68 0.30 7.28
CA CYS A 7 -10.46 -0.42 8.55
C CYS A 7 -9.89 0.50 9.64
N GLY A 8 -8.93 1.36 9.30
CA GLY A 8 -8.26 2.29 10.20
C GLY A 8 -8.98 3.63 10.40
N SER A 9 -10.12 3.88 9.74
CA SER A 9 -10.88 5.13 9.90
C SER A 9 -11.96 5.07 10.97
N LEU A 10 -12.20 3.90 11.58
CA LEU A 10 -13.27 3.70 12.55
C LEU A 10 -12.90 4.29 13.90
N THR A 11 -13.85 4.98 14.52
CA THR A 11 -13.67 5.65 15.82
C THR A 11 -14.86 5.37 16.74
N GLY A 12 -14.81 5.89 17.97
CA GLY A 12 -15.93 5.82 18.91
C GLY A 12 -17.23 6.48 18.39
N GLU A 13 -17.13 7.42 17.45
CA GLU A 13 -18.30 8.06 16.83
C GLU A 13 -19.12 7.08 15.97
N ASN A 14 -18.51 5.98 15.53
CA ASN A 14 -19.14 4.98 14.66
C ASN A 14 -19.81 3.82 15.45
N ILE A 15 -19.81 3.86 16.79
CA ILE A 15 -20.37 2.77 17.60
C ILE A 15 -21.85 2.58 17.30
N GLY A 16 -22.25 1.32 17.08
CA GLY A 16 -23.61 0.92 16.71
C GLY A 16 -23.88 0.96 15.20
N GLU A 17 -22.97 1.50 14.38
CA GLU A 17 -23.11 1.46 12.92
C GLU A 17 -22.83 0.06 12.37
N GLN A 18 -23.65 -0.37 11.40
CA GLN A 18 -23.37 -1.57 10.63
C GLN A 18 -22.45 -1.22 9.46
N VAL A 19 -21.29 -1.87 9.40
CA VAL A 19 -20.28 -1.61 8.37
C VAL A 19 -19.87 -2.89 7.66
N THR A 20 -19.40 -2.74 6.42
CA THR A 20 -18.76 -3.81 5.64
C THR A 20 -17.30 -3.43 5.42
N LEU A 21 -16.39 -4.26 5.91
CA LEU A 21 -14.95 -4.09 5.78
C LEU A 21 -14.38 -5.18 4.87
N ALA A 22 -13.28 -4.87 4.19
CA ALA A 22 -12.55 -5.85 3.40
C ALA A 22 -11.06 -5.57 3.48
N GLY A 23 -10.25 -6.61 3.65
CA GLY A 23 -8.82 -6.47 3.88
C GLY A 23 -8.11 -7.80 4.05
N TRP A 24 -6.88 -7.72 4.54
CA TRP A 24 -6.02 -8.85 4.86
C TRP A 24 -6.09 -9.16 6.35
N ILE A 25 -6.03 -10.44 6.69
CA ILE A 25 -5.85 -10.85 8.08
C ILE A 25 -4.41 -10.63 8.51
N GLY A 26 -4.20 -9.71 9.46
CA GLY A 26 -2.89 -9.48 10.06
C GLY A 26 -2.58 -10.55 11.10
N ARG A 27 -3.33 -10.57 12.20
CA ARG A 27 -3.17 -11.53 13.29
C ARG A 27 -4.47 -12.26 13.56
N ARG A 28 -4.36 -13.52 14.02
CA ARG A 28 -5.47 -14.36 14.48
C ARG A 28 -5.19 -14.78 15.91
N ARG A 29 -6.18 -14.63 16.79
CA ARG A 29 -6.15 -15.10 18.18
C ARG A 29 -7.43 -15.88 18.45
N ASP A 30 -7.32 -16.89 19.31
CA ASP A 30 -8.40 -17.81 19.63
C ASP A 30 -8.44 -17.99 21.16
N HIS A 31 -9.55 -17.60 21.77
CA HIS A 31 -9.75 -17.66 23.21
C HIS A 31 -11.03 -18.41 23.53
N GLY A 32 -10.91 -19.74 23.67
CA GLY A 32 -12.02 -20.58 24.12
C GLY A 32 -13.21 -20.57 23.17
N GLY A 33 -12.97 -20.49 21.85
CA GLY A 33 -14.03 -20.48 20.83
C GLY A 33 -14.43 -19.10 20.34
N ILE A 34 -13.99 -18.02 21.00
CA ILE A 34 -14.12 -16.66 20.48
C ILE A 34 -12.87 -16.32 19.66
N ILE A 35 -13.07 -15.96 18.39
CA ILE A 35 -11.99 -15.71 17.44
C ILE A 35 -11.84 -14.21 17.23
N PHE A 36 -10.61 -13.74 17.38
CA PHE A 36 -10.24 -12.35 17.17
C PHE A 36 -9.32 -12.27 15.97
N LEU A 37 -9.73 -11.50 14.97
CA LEU A 37 -8.94 -11.24 13.77
C LEU A 37 -8.60 -9.75 13.70
N ASP A 38 -7.34 -9.42 13.45
CA ASP A 38 -6.97 -8.05 13.11
C ASP A 38 -7.12 -7.90 11.58
N LEU A 39 -8.17 -7.23 11.12
CA LEU A 39 -8.42 -6.96 9.71
C LEU A 39 -7.70 -5.68 9.30
N ARG A 40 -6.79 -5.78 8.34
CA ARG A 40 -5.91 -4.71 7.89
C ARG A 40 -6.22 -4.30 6.46
N ASP A 41 -6.23 -3.00 6.19
CA ASP A 41 -6.13 -2.43 4.86
C ASP A 41 -5.09 -1.29 4.83
N ARG A 42 -5.09 -0.46 3.79
CA ARG A 42 -4.13 0.66 3.65
C ARG A 42 -4.26 1.72 4.76
N SER A 43 -5.45 1.92 5.30
CA SER A 43 -5.74 2.95 6.29
C SER A 43 -5.30 2.57 7.70
N GLY A 44 -5.14 1.28 7.98
CA GLY A 44 -4.83 0.75 9.30
C GLY A 44 -5.45 -0.62 9.52
N ALA A 45 -5.66 -0.98 10.78
CA ALA A 45 -6.29 -2.24 11.16
C ALA A 45 -7.41 -2.00 12.18
N VAL A 46 -8.35 -2.94 12.26
CA VAL A 46 -9.40 -3.01 13.29
C VAL A 46 -9.57 -4.45 13.74
N GLN A 47 -9.92 -4.63 15.02
CA GLN A 47 -10.24 -5.94 15.55
C GLN A 47 -11.65 -6.36 15.10
N VAL A 48 -11.77 -7.60 14.66
CA VAL A 48 -13.03 -8.25 14.31
C VAL A 48 -13.20 -9.44 15.22
N VAL A 49 -14.35 -9.52 15.88
CA VAL A 49 -14.70 -10.57 16.84
C VAL A 49 -15.76 -11.47 16.24
N PHE A 50 -15.49 -12.77 16.27
CA PHE A 50 -16.43 -13.82 15.91
C PHE A 50 -16.80 -14.58 17.19
N ASN A 51 -18.06 -14.46 17.60
CA ASN A 51 -18.61 -15.18 18.74
C ASN A 51 -19.59 -16.26 18.24
N PRO A 52 -19.35 -17.55 18.50
CA PRO A 52 -20.26 -18.64 18.12
C PRO A 52 -21.69 -18.49 18.66
N GLU A 53 -21.86 -17.80 19.80
CA GLU A 53 -23.18 -17.53 20.37
C GLU A 53 -23.97 -16.49 19.54
N THR A 54 -23.27 -15.62 18.82
CA THR A 54 -23.88 -14.62 17.93
C THR A 54 -24.16 -15.21 16.55
N ASP A 55 -23.14 -15.85 15.94
CA ASP A 55 -23.29 -16.56 14.68
C ASP A 55 -22.28 -17.72 14.56
N ALA A 56 -22.79 -18.94 14.66
CA ALA A 56 -21.97 -20.15 14.60
C ALA A 56 -21.38 -20.42 13.21
N HIS A 57 -22.03 -19.95 12.12
CA HIS A 57 -21.54 -20.16 10.77
C HIS A 57 -20.35 -19.24 10.47
N ALA A 58 -20.46 -17.96 10.82
CA ALA A 58 -19.38 -17.00 10.69
C ALA A 58 -18.18 -17.39 11.56
N ALA A 59 -18.42 -17.85 12.79
CA ALA A 59 -17.37 -18.36 13.67
C ALA A 59 -16.63 -19.57 13.07
N SER A 60 -17.36 -20.54 12.52
CA SER A 60 -16.75 -21.71 11.85
C SER A 60 -15.87 -21.31 10.66
N ILE A 61 -16.30 -20.35 9.84
CA ILE A 61 -15.45 -19.83 8.74
C ILE A 61 -14.19 -19.16 9.31
N ALA A 62 -14.33 -18.36 10.38
CA ALA A 62 -13.20 -17.68 11.01
C ALA A 62 -12.18 -18.65 11.65
N GLU A 63 -12.57 -19.88 12.00
CA GLU A 63 -11.64 -20.94 12.44
C GLU A 63 -10.69 -21.38 11.32
N GLU A 64 -11.17 -21.42 10.08
CA GLU A 64 -10.35 -21.80 8.91
C GLU A 64 -9.43 -20.68 8.44
N VAL A 65 -9.79 -19.43 8.72
CA VAL A 65 -9.04 -18.26 8.27
C VAL A 65 -7.60 -18.29 8.78
N ARG A 66 -6.65 -17.91 7.91
CA ARG A 66 -5.22 -17.85 8.21
C ARG A 66 -4.68 -16.43 7.95
N PRO A 67 -3.53 -16.07 8.52
CA PRO A 67 -2.85 -14.81 8.19
C PRO A 67 -2.72 -14.60 6.68
N GLU A 68 -2.85 -13.35 6.26
CA GLU A 68 -2.81 -12.86 4.88
C GLU A 68 -3.92 -13.35 3.95
N TRP A 69 -4.91 -14.10 4.44
CA TRP A 69 -6.15 -14.31 3.69
C TRP A 69 -6.87 -12.98 3.48
N VAL A 70 -7.53 -12.86 2.32
CA VAL A 70 -8.35 -11.70 1.98
C VAL A 70 -9.79 -12.05 2.30
N ILE A 71 -10.39 -11.29 3.20
CA ILE A 71 -11.78 -11.50 3.60
C ILE A 71 -12.58 -10.21 3.49
N GLN A 72 -13.89 -10.38 3.38
CA GLN A 72 -14.88 -9.34 3.62
C GLN A 72 -15.67 -9.72 4.87
N VAL A 73 -15.93 -8.75 5.73
CA VAL A 73 -16.72 -8.91 6.95
C VAL A 73 -17.79 -7.84 6.98
N LYS A 74 -19.02 -8.24 7.28
CA LYS A 74 -20.10 -7.32 7.65
C LYS A 74 -20.39 -7.53 9.14
N GLY A 75 -20.56 -6.42 9.86
CA GLY A 75 -20.75 -6.48 11.29
C GLY A 75 -21.20 -5.16 11.87
N THR A 76 -21.42 -5.15 13.18
CA THR A 76 -21.80 -3.95 13.94
C THR A 76 -20.62 -3.49 14.78
N LEU A 77 -20.29 -2.20 14.71
CA LEU A 77 -19.18 -1.66 15.50
C LEU A 77 -19.59 -1.55 16.97
N SER A 78 -18.74 -2.04 17.86
CA SER A 78 -18.91 -1.99 19.31
C SER A 78 -17.72 -1.32 19.96
N LYS A 79 -17.94 -0.77 21.15
CA LYS A 79 -16.84 -0.43 22.06
C LYS A 79 -16.20 -1.73 22.53
N ARG A 80 -14.87 -1.73 22.65
CA ARG A 80 -14.17 -2.83 23.32
C ARG A 80 -14.56 -2.90 24.81
N PRO A 81 -14.58 -4.11 25.41
CA PRO A 81 -14.70 -4.26 26.84
C PRO A 81 -13.62 -3.49 27.62
N GLU A 82 -13.98 -2.98 28.79
CA GLU A 82 -13.05 -2.25 29.66
C GLU A 82 -11.82 -3.10 30.00
N GLY A 83 -10.62 -2.55 29.77
CA GLY A 83 -9.34 -3.23 29.97
C GLY A 83 -8.83 -4.00 28.75
N SER A 84 -9.57 -4.02 27.64
CA SER A 84 -9.16 -4.64 26.36
C SER A 84 -8.83 -3.64 25.24
N GLU A 85 -8.83 -2.35 25.58
CA GLU A 85 -8.39 -1.28 24.70
C GLU A 85 -6.92 -1.44 24.31
N ASN A 86 -6.59 -1.15 23.05
CA ASN A 86 -5.21 -1.25 22.55
C ASN A 86 -4.65 0.13 22.18
N PRO A 87 -3.84 0.77 23.05
CA PRO A 87 -3.30 2.11 22.79
C PRO A 87 -2.31 2.17 21.61
N ALA A 88 -1.84 1.02 21.11
CA ALA A 88 -0.96 0.97 19.93
C ALA A 88 -1.74 1.01 18.59
N MET A 89 -3.07 0.90 18.63
CA MET A 89 -3.93 0.95 17.44
C MET A 89 -4.78 2.23 17.44
N SER A 90 -4.92 2.87 16.28
CA SER A 90 -5.82 4.03 16.13
C SER A 90 -7.29 3.67 16.37
N THR A 91 -7.66 2.41 16.11
CA THR A 91 -8.99 1.83 16.36
C THR A 91 -9.02 1.04 17.68
N GLY A 92 -8.07 1.30 18.57
CA GLY A 92 -7.83 0.53 19.79
C GLY A 92 -9.00 0.47 20.76
N ASP A 93 -9.94 1.41 20.68
CA ASP A 93 -11.09 1.52 21.57
C ASP A 93 -12.36 0.83 21.02
N VAL A 94 -12.31 0.38 19.76
CA VAL A 94 -13.44 -0.23 19.05
C VAL A 94 -13.12 -1.60 18.48
N GLU A 95 -14.16 -2.38 18.23
CA GLU A 95 -14.09 -3.67 17.55
C GLU A 95 -15.35 -3.91 16.74
N LEU A 96 -15.24 -4.71 15.69
CA LEU A 96 -16.36 -5.11 14.86
C LEU A 96 -16.89 -6.47 15.32
N MET A 97 -18.14 -6.52 15.79
CA MET A 97 -18.84 -7.78 16.02
C MET A 97 -19.31 -8.32 14.67
N ALA A 98 -18.75 -9.43 14.21
CA ALA A 98 -19.00 -9.95 12.87
C ALA A 98 -20.34 -10.68 12.79
N ASP A 99 -21.16 -10.27 11.82
CA ASP A 99 -22.43 -10.92 11.48
C ASP A 99 -22.23 -11.89 10.29
N GLU A 100 -21.44 -11.48 9.29
CA GLU A 100 -21.20 -12.25 8.08
C GLU A 100 -19.72 -12.16 7.69
N VAL A 101 -19.15 -13.26 7.19
CA VAL A 101 -17.79 -13.29 6.63
C VAL A 101 -17.77 -14.03 5.30
N THR A 102 -17.05 -13.45 4.34
CA THR A 102 -16.78 -14.07 3.04
C THR A 102 -15.28 -14.11 2.82
N VAL A 103 -14.73 -15.30 2.56
CA VAL A 103 -13.34 -15.46 2.12
C VAL A 103 -13.26 -15.09 0.65
N LEU A 104 -12.70 -13.92 0.35
CA LEU A 104 -12.52 -13.43 -1.02
C LEU A 104 -11.36 -14.14 -1.70
N ASN A 105 -10.27 -14.39 -0.97
CA ASN A 105 -9.12 -15.11 -1.48
C ASN A 105 -8.31 -15.77 -0.35
N ARG A 106 -7.95 -17.04 -0.54
CA ARG A 106 -7.06 -17.76 0.36
C ARG A 106 -5.61 -17.38 0.05
N SER A 107 -4.78 -17.30 1.07
CA SER A 107 -3.34 -17.07 0.92
C SER A 107 -2.53 -18.25 1.40
N LEU A 108 -1.40 -18.49 0.71
CA LEU A 108 -0.36 -19.37 1.24
C LEU A 108 0.37 -18.65 2.37
N THR A 109 0.98 -19.42 3.27
CA THR A 109 1.82 -18.86 4.34
C THR A 109 2.92 -17.99 3.72
N PRO A 110 3.00 -16.70 4.10
CA PRO A 110 4.05 -15.81 3.61
C PRO A 110 5.46 -16.33 3.96
N PRO A 111 6.46 -16.05 3.11
CA PRO A 111 7.85 -16.44 3.38
C PRO A 111 8.48 -15.67 4.56
N PHE A 112 7.84 -14.59 5.02
CA PHE A 112 8.18 -13.84 6.22
C PHE A 112 6.92 -13.16 6.78
N TYR A 113 6.91 -12.85 8.07
CA TYR A 113 5.79 -12.16 8.71
C TYR A 113 5.60 -10.74 8.15
N ILE A 114 4.35 -10.35 7.93
CA ILE A 114 3.99 -9.00 7.49
C ILE A 114 3.70 -8.15 8.73
N ASP A 115 4.77 -7.85 9.46
CA ASP A 115 4.76 -7.07 10.68
C ASP A 115 5.92 -6.05 10.66
N ASP A 116 5.91 -5.11 11.59
CA ASP A 116 6.92 -4.06 11.68
C ASP A 116 8.28 -4.64 12.07
N ASP A 117 8.29 -5.50 13.09
CA ASP A 117 9.49 -6.12 13.69
C ASP A 117 9.96 -7.40 12.96
N ALA A 118 9.40 -7.72 11.80
CA ALA A 118 9.79 -8.91 11.06
C ALA A 118 11.23 -8.77 10.51
N GLU A 119 12.16 -9.48 11.14
CA GLU A 119 13.52 -9.67 10.63
C GLU A 119 13.48 -10.66 9.45
N ALA A 120 13.51 -10.12 8.23
CA ALA A 120 13.63 -10.90 7.00
C ALA A 120 14.81 -10.37 6.19
N ASP A 121 15.61 -11.30 5.65
CA ASP A 121 16.75 -10.98 4.80
C ASP A 121 16.34 -10.09 3.61
N GLU A 122 17.19 -9.12 3.26
CA GLU A 122 16.90 -8.16 2.20
C GLU A 122 16.66 -8.84 0.85
N SER A 123 17.44 -9.87 0.52
CA SER A 123 17.28 -10.59 -0.75
C SER A 123 15.92 -11.29 -0.84
N LEU A 124 15.45 -11.86 0.28
CA LEU A 124 14.12 -12.46 0.37
C LEU A 124 13.02 -11.42 0.25
N ARG A 125 13.18 -10.27 0.91
CA ARG A 125 12.25 -9.15 0.82
C ARG A 125 12.16 -8.56 -0.59
N LEU A 126 13.28 -8.43 -1.31
CA LEU A 126 13.29 -7.96 -2.69
C LEU A 126 12.64 -8.98 -3.64
N ARG A 127 12.87 -10.28 -3.42
CA ARG A 127 12.20 -11.35 -4.19
C ARG A 127 10.69 -11.33 -4.01
N TYR A 128 10.22 -11.08 -2.78
CA TYR A 128 8.79 -11.01 -2.45
C TYR A 128 8.36 -9.57 -2.13
N ARG A 129 8.85 -8.59 -2.90
CA ARG A 129 8.65 -7.16 -2.62
C ARG A 129 7.17 -6.77 -2.52
N TYR A 130 6.29 -7.45 -3.24
CA TYR A 130 4.85 -7.23 -3.16
C TYR A 130 4.24 -7.56 -1.78
N LEU A 131 4.85 -8.45 -0.99
CA LEU A 131 4.48 -8.70 0.42
C LEU A 131 5.17 -7.70 1.34
N ASP A 132 6.45 -7.41 1.11
CA ASP A 132 7.20 -6.45 1.93
C ASP A 132 6.57 -5.06 1.89
N LEU A 133 6.01 -4.64 0.74
CA LEU A 133 5.29 -3.39 0.60
C LEU A 133 3.97 -3.31 1.39
N ARG A 134 3.46 -4.43 1.92
CA ARG A 134 2.29 -4.43 2.82
C ARG A 134 2.64 -4.03 4.25
N ARG A 135 3.92 -4.05 4.62
CA ARG A 135 4.36 -3.68 5.97
C ARG A 135 4.17 -2.17 6.22
N PRO A 136 3.68 -1.77 7.39
CA PRO A 136 3.45 -0.36 7.71
C PRO A 136 4.63 0.59 7.42
N PRO A 137 5.92 0.27 7.73
CA PRO A 137 7.05 1.12 7.39
C PRO A 137 7.23 1.32 5.88
N MET A 138 7.02 0.27 5.07
CA MET A 138 7.17 0.36 3.63
C MET A 138 6.02 1.18 3.00
N LEU A 139 4.80 0.97 3.47
CA LEU A 139 3.64 1.75 3.03
C LEU A 139 3.77 3.23 3.44
N HIS A 140 4.28 3.50 4.64
CA HIS A 140 4.61 4.86 5.09
C HIS A 140 5.60 5.53 4.15
N ASN A 141 6.71 4.86 3.83
CA ASN A 141 7.73 5.39 2.92
C ASN A 141 7.16 5.72 1.52
N LEU A 142 6.30 4.86 0.97
CA LEU A 142 5.62 5.12 -0.30
C LEU A 142 4.69 6.34 -0.21
N THR A 143 3.95 6.45 0.89
CA THR A 143 3.02 7.56 1.14
C THR A 143 3.77 8.88 1.30
N VAL A 144 4.88 8.90 2.04
CA VAL A 144 5.75 10.08 2.19
C VAL A 144 6.34 10.47 0.85
N ARG A 145 6.88 9.52 0.07
CA ARG A 145 7.39 9.78 -1.28
C ARG A 145 6.33 10.44 -2.16
N HIS A 146 5.09 9.93 -2.14
CA HIS A 146 3.98 10.53 -2.87
C HIS A 146 3.70 11.98 -2.42
N LYS A 147 3.60 12.22 -1.12
CA LYS A 147 3.35 13.57 -0.56
C LYS A 147 4.46 14.56 -0.93
N VAL A 148 5.72 14.14 -0.87
CA VAL A 148 6.88 14.98 -1.27
C VAL A 148 6.82 15.32 -2.76
N VAL A 149 6.56 14.33 -3.61
CA VAL A 149 6.42 14.55 -5.07
C VAL A 149 5.26 15.50 -5.37
N LYS A 150 4.11 15.33 -4.72
CA LYS A 150 2.97 16.25 -4.86
C LYS A 150 3.36 17.67 -4.45
N PHE A 151 3.98 17.83 -3.28
CA PHE A 151 4.43 19.12 -2.78
C PHE A 151 5.38 19.83 -3.76
N ILE A 152 6.37 19.11 -4.30
CA ILE A 152 7.32 19.66 -5.29
C ILE A 152 6.58 20.16 -6.53
N ARG A 153 5.62 19.38 -7.04
CA ARG A 153 4.79 19.76 -8.19
C ARG A 153 4.00 21.02 -7.90
N ASP A 154 3.21 21.02 -6.84
CA ASP A 154 2.39 22.17 -6.46
C ASP A 154 3.26 23.43 -6.30
N TYR A 155 4.37 23.33 -5.58
CA TYR A 155 5.29 24.44 -5.33
C TYR A 155 5.88 25.05 -6.61
N LEU A 156 6.25 24.22 -7.58
CA LEU A 156 6.83 24.64 -8.87
C LEU A 156 5.75 25.18 -9.81
N SER A 157 4.58 24.54 -9.86
CA SER A 157 3.43 25.00 -10.63
C SER A 157 2.95 26.38 -10.18
N ASP A 158 2.87 26.62 -8.87
CA ASP A 158 2.53 27.94 -8.30
C ASP A 158 3.53 29.05 -8.69
N ARG A 159 4.73 28.68 -9.14
CA ARG A 159 5.79 29.58 -9.61
C ARG A 159 5.91 29.61 -11.13
N GLY A 160 4.93 29.07 -11.85
CA GLY A 160 4.88 29.09 -13.31
C GLY A 160 5.90 28.18 -13.98
N PHE A 161 6.42 27.17 -13.29
CA PHE A 161 7.19 26.10 -13.96
C PHE A 161 6.25 25.13 -14.66
N LEU A 162 6.64 24.70 -15.86
CA LEU A 162 5.93 23.69 -16.65
C LEU A 162 6.57 22.31 -16.45
N GLU A 163 5.77 21.31 -16.07
CA GLU A 163 6.19 19.90 -16.07
C GLU A 163 6.16 19.39 -17.51
N ILE A 164 7.32 19.16 -18.12
CA ILE A 164 7.42 18.69 -19.52
C ILE A 164 8.17 17.36 -19.55
N GLU A 165 7.58 16.35 -20.16
CA GLU A 165 8.23 15.06 -20.35
C GLU A 165 9.27 15.13 -21.46
N THR A 166 10.42 14.48 -21.25
CA THR A 166 11.49 14.41 -22.25
C THR A 166 11.71 12.97 -22.71
N PRO A 167 12.13 12.72 -23.96
CA PRO A 167 12.33 11.37 -24.47
C PRO A 167 13.32 10.53 -23.64
N ILE A 168 13.00 9.25 -23.47
CA ILE A 168 13.85 8.25 -22.80
C ILE A 168 14.76 7.49 -23.77
N LEU A 169 14.40 7.44 -25.06
CA LEU A 169 15.26 6.84 -26.09
C LEU A 169 16.01 7.96 -26.80
N ILE A 170 17.25 8.21 -26.38
CA ILE A 170 18.07 9.32 -26.87
C ILE A 170 19.29 8.81 -27.64
N LYS A 171 20.00 9.72 -28.32
CA LYS A 171 21.29 9.38 -28.92
C LYS A 171 22.33 9.24 -27.82
N SER A 172 23.10 8.16 -27.83
CA SER A 172 24.23 7.98 -26.91
C SER A 172 25.27 9.08 -27.10
N THR A 173 25.81 9.59 -26.00
CA THR A 173 26.96 10.50 -26.00
C THR A 173 28.19 9.75 -25.52
N PRO A 174 29.33 9.79 -26.24
CA PRO A 174 30.55 9.09 -25.82
C PRO A 174 31.16 9.60 -24.52
N GLU A 175 30.69 10.74 -24.02
CA GLU A 175 31.18 11.42 -22.82
C GLU A 175 30.31 11.07 -21.61
N GLY A 176 30.93 10.81 -20.46
CA GLY A 176 30.23 10.54 -19.19
C GLY A 176 30.26 9.07 -18.76
N ALA A 177 29.22 8.65 -18.02
CA ALA A 177 29.08 7.27 -17.56
C ALA A 177 28.69 6.33 -18.72
N ARG A 178 28.68 5.00 -18.49
CA ARG A 178 28.24 4.05 -19.51
C ARG A 178 26.72 4.09 -19.67
N ASP A 179 26.27 4.24 -20.90
CA ASP A 179 24.85 4.22 -21.24
C ASP A 179 24.27 2.79 -21.29
N PHE A 180 23.01 2.65 -20.90
CA PHE A 180 22.20 1.48 -21.24
C PHE A 180 21.72 1.59 -22.68
N LEU A 181 22.10 0.63 -23.53
CA LEU A 181 21.78 0.64 -24.95
C LEU A 181 20.49 -0.13 -25.25
N VAL A 182 19.68 0.42 -26.16
CA VAL A 182 18.46 -0.20 -26.67
C VAL A 182 18.58 -0.35 -28.19
N PRO A 183 18.73 -1.58 -28.74
CA PRO A 183 18.91 -1.79 -30.17
C PRO A 183 17.66 -1.40 -30.98
N SER A 184 17.86 -0.74 -32.11
CA SER A 184 16.78 -0.37 -33.02
C SER A 184 16.44 -1.52 -33.98
N ARG A 185 15.21 -2.01 -33.93
CA ARG A 185 14.70 -2.98 -34.93
C ARG A 185 14.61 -2.38 -36.33
N MET A 186 14.29 -1.09 -36.43
CA MET A 186 14.05 -0.41 -37.72
C MET A 186 15.33 0.06 -38.41
N GLN A 187 16.42 0.22 -37.64
CA GLN A 187 17.71 0.68 -38.14
C GLN A 187 18.80 -0.28 -37.67
N PRO A 188 18.98 -1.43 -38.35
CA PRO A 188 20.00 -2.42 -37.99
C PRO A 188 21.39 -1.78 -37.81
N GLY A 189 22.11 -2.17 -36.76
CA GLY A 189 23.40 -1.60 -36.39
C GLY A 189 23.35 -0.30 -35.60
N ASN A 190 22.18 0.29 -35.38
CA ASN A 190 22.00 1.51 -34.58
C ASN A 190 21.33 1.23 -33.22
N PHE A 191 21.65 2.06 -32.24
CA PHE A 191 21.18 1.94 -30.86
C PHE A 191 20.68 3.29 -30.34
N TYR A 192 19.63 3.24 -29.53
CA TYR A 192 19.29 4.32 -28.60
C TYR A 192 20.04 4.10 -27.28
N ALA A 193 20.08 5.14 -26.45
CA ALA A 193 20.55 5.10 -25.08
C ALA A 193 19.45 5.61 -24.13
N LEU A 194 19.42 5.06 -22.92
CA LEU A 194 18.65 5.64 -21.82
C LEU A 194 19.38 6.87 -21.26
N PRO A 195 18.69 8.00 -21.00
CA PRO A 195 19.33 9.22 -20.55
C PRO A 195 19.84 9.10 -19.12
N GLN A 196 21.08 9.54 -18.89
CA GLN A 196 21.61 9.73 -17.54
C GLN A 196 20.94 10.93 -16.83
N SER A 197 20.46 11.89 -17.61
CA SER A 197 19.66 13.03 -17.17
C SER A 197 19.04 13.73 -18.38
N PRO A 198 17.97 14.53 -18.21
CA PRO A 198 17.36 15.31 -19.30
C PRO A 198 18.19 16.58 -19.63
N GLN A 199 19.51 16.57 -19.47
CA GLN A 199 20.35 17.77 -19.52
C GLN A 199 20.30 18.50 -20.87
N GLN A 200 20.42 17.77 -21.99
CA GLN A 200 20.35 18.40 -23.32
C GLN A 200 18.92 18.88 -23.62
N MET A 201 17.92 18.08 -23.26
CA MET A 201 16.51 18.38 -23.51
C MET A 201 16.05 19.60 -22.72
N LYS A 202 16.42 19.73 -21.44
CA LYS A 202 16.07 20.92 -20.66
C LYS A 202 16.69 22.19 -21.25
N GLN A 203 17.91 22.12 -21.81
CA GLN A 203 18.54 23.25 -22.49
C GLN A 203 17.81 23.61 -23.79
N LEU A 204 17.40 22.61 -24.58
CA LEU A 204 16.58 22.85 -25.78
C LEU A 204 15.24 23.52 -25.43
N LEU A 205 14.61 23.14 -24.31
CA LEU A 205 13.39 23.81 -23.82
C LEU A 205 13.64 25.26 -23.42
N MET A 206 14.82 25.57 -22.86
CA MET A 206 15.19 26.97 -22.61
C MET A 206 15.35 27.75 -23.91
N VAL A 207 16.02 27.16 -24.90
CA VAL A 207 16.18 27.77 -26.25
C VAL A 207 14.83 27.97 -26.94
N SER A 208 13.86 27.08 -26.72
CA SER A 208 12.52 27.19 -27.31
C SER A 208 11.59 28.18 -26.59
N GLY A 209 12.07 28.90 -25.57
CA GLY A 209 11.27 29.90 -24.85
C GLY A 209 10.33 29.34 -23.80
N VAL A 210 10.55 28.13 -23.27
CA VAL A 210 9.76 27.59 -22.14
C VAL A 210 10.01 28.36 -20.84
N GLU A 211 11.20 28.99 -20.72
CA GLU A 211 11.67 29.80 -19.57
C GLU A 211 11.78 29.07 -18.22
N ARG A 212 10.75 28.34 -17.80
CA ARG A 212 10.67 27.64 -16.50
C ARG A 212 10.19 26.22 -16.71
N TYR A 213 11.15 25.29 -16.67
CA TYR A 213 10.92 23.87 -16.88
C TYR A 213 11.23 23.07 -15.62
N PHE A 214 10.42 22.06 -15.33
CA PHE A 214 10.80 20.99 -14.41
C PHE A 214 10.34 19.62 -14.91
N GLN A 215 10.95 18.57 -14.38
CA GLN A 215 10.50 17.20 -14.57
C GLN A 215 10.99 16.34 -13.42
N ILE A 216 10.14 15.46 -12.90
CA ILE A 216 10.57 14.39 -11.99
C ILE A 216 10.94 13.17 -12.87
N ALA A 217 12.13 13.27 -13.49
CA ALA A 217 12.59 12.33 -14.51
C ALA A 217 13.08 10.99 -13.94
N ARG A 218 13.01 9.94 -14.77
CA ARG A 218 13.74 8.69 -14.57
C ARG A 218 15.10 8.80 -15.26
N CYS A 219 16.15 8.39 -14.56
CA CYS A 219 17.55 8.42 -15.00
C CYS A 219 18.20 7.10 -14.60
#